data_AF-X0VLS6-F1
#
_entry.id   AF-X0VLS6-F1
#
_cell.length_a   1.000
_cell.length_b   1.000
_cell.length_c   1.000
_cell.angle_alpha   90.00
_cell.angle_beta   90.00
_cell.angle_gamma   90.00
#
_symmetry.space_group_name_H-M   'P 1'
#
loop_
_entity.id
_entity.type
_entity.pdbx_description
1 polymer ?
#
loop_
_entity_poly.entity_id
_entity_poly.type
_entity_poly.pdbx_seq_one_letter_code
_entity_poly.pdbx_strand_id
1 'polypeptide(L)'
;ATIDYSVNVAEKEDNTADAATPPGSIESKVSKLEYPSSTLKQNRTYQVGVVLSDRFGRQSTVILSSQDSTVQSGGNNFGGSTTFTAYLDETVDKVTFPGNALRVLFNQPIGPDSPNTSTGWPGIYNDDTTDKNYNPLGWYSYKIVVKQQEQEYYNVYLPGVLAAYPDDKELEIGKTSHTVLINDNINKVPRDLVEVGPTQKQFRSSVDLNGRVENQDSSPTSQNSKFTNKQFYPTKAGDVVSTIASDDDLFNGENTL
;
A
#
# COMPACT_ATOMS: atom_id res chain seq x y z
N ALA A 1 24.53 12.67 -4.46
CA ALA A 1 23.88 13.46 -3.39
C ALA A 1 23.46 12.51 -2.28
N THR A 2 23.73 12.85 -1.03
CA THR A 2 23.33 12.08 0.14
C THR A 2 22.22 12.84 0.84
N ILE A 3 21.08 12.18 1.06
CA ILE A 3 19.99 12.74 1.87
C ILE A 3 20.02 12.02 3.20
N ASP A 4 20.01 12.79 4.29
CA ASP A 4 20.00 12.24 5.63
C ASP A 4 18.56 11.94 6.07
N TYR A 5 18.15 10.70 5.87
CA TYR A 5 16.88 10.18 6.35
C TYR A 5 17.04 8.77 6.89
N SER A 6 16.10 8.35 7.73
CA SER A 6 16.03 7.02 8.30
C SER A 6 14.63 6.42 8.11
N VAL A 7 14.53 5.10 8.15
CA VAL A 7 13.29 4.36 7.86
C VAL A 7 12.94 3.45 9.03
N ASN A 8 11.64 3.30 9.28
CA ASN A 8 11.11 2.38 10.28
C ASN A 8 9.80 1.74 9.79
N VAL A 9 9.42 0.61 10.39
CA VAL A 9 8.06 0.09 10.34
C VAL A 9 7.48 0.14 11.75
N ALA A 10 6.31 0.75 11.88
CA ALA A 10 5.58 0.81 13.15
C ALA A 10 4.08 0.81 12.87
N GLU A 11 3.29 0.60 13.93
CA GLU A 11 1.83 0.66 13.86
C GLU A 11 1.38 2.02 13.32
N LYS A 12 0.22 2.06 12.67
CA LYS A 12 -0.38 3.31 12.22
C LYS A 12 -0.68 4.21 13.41
N GLU A 13 -0.37 5.49 13.26
CA GLU A 13 -0.69 6.45 14.31
C GLU A 13 -2.19 6.62 14.47
N ASP A 14 -2.64 6.57 15.72
CA ASP A 14 -4.00 6.87 16.12
C ASP A 14 -4.08 8.34 16.54
N ASN A 15 -4.59 9.18 15.64
CA ASN A 15 -4.78 10.60 15.90
C ASN A 15 -6.27 10.97 15.97
N THR A 16 -7.13 10.02 16.38
CA THR A 16 -8.57 10.23 16.57
C THR A 16 -8.91 11.25 17.67
N ALA A 17 -7.95 11.64 18.52
CA ALA A 17 -8.11 12.66 19.54
C ALA A 17 -7.84 14.10 19.06
N ASP A 18 -7.25 14.30 17.87
CA ASP A 18 -6.98 15.62 17.29
C ASP A 18 -8.21 16.17 16.53
N ALA A 19 -9.34 16.31 17.23
CA ALA A 19 -10.60 16.81 16.68
C ALA A 19 -10.58 18.30 16.25
N ALA A 20 -9.41 18.94 16.23
CA ALA A 20 -9.24 20.38 15.98
C ALA A 20 -8.30 20.71 14.81
N THR A 21 -7.92 19.74 13.96
CA THR A 21 -7.19 20.06 12.72
C THR A 21 -8.18 20.40 11.60
N PRO A 22 -8.24 21.66 11.13
CA PRO A 22 -9.11 22.02 10.02
C PRO A 22 -8.75 21.26 8.73
N PRO A 23 -9.73 20.90 7.89
CA PRO A 23 -9.46 20.28 6.60
C PRO A 23 -8.60 21.23 5.75
N GLY A 24 -7.37 20.81 5.42
CA GLY A 24 -6.39 21.59 4.65
C GLY A 24 -5.11 21.95 5.40
N SER A 25 -5.05 21.81 6.74
CA SER A 25 -3.78 21.79 7.46
C SER A 25 -3.25 20.36 7.48
N ILE A 26 -2.45 19.99 6.49
CA ILE A 26 -1.76 18.69 6.45
C ILE A 26 -0.65 18.70 7.51
N GLU A 27 -1.00 18.54 8.78
CA GLU A 27 -0.11 17.85 9.70
C GLU A 27 -0.35 16.35 9.47
N SER A 28 0.57 15.75 8.70
CA SER A 28 0.56 14.37 8.21
C SER A 28 0.42 13.32 9.33
N LYS A 29 -0.80 13.07 9.79
CA LYS A 29 -1.06 12.23 10.97
C LYS A 29 -2.31 11.34 10.89
N VAL A 30 -2.98 11.20 9.76
CA VAL A 30 -4.28 10.51 9.69
C VAL A 30 -4.22 9.06 9.17
N SER A 31 -3.07 8.38 9.24
CA SER A 31 -2.87 7.06 8.60
C SER A 31 -3.90 5.97 8.99
N LYS A 32 -4.37 5.95 10.25
CA LYS A 32 -5.44 5.05 10.72
C LYS A 32 -6.83 5.45 10.20
N LEU A 33 -7.10 6.74 10.06
CA LEU A 33 -8.38 7.27 9.59
C LEU A 33 -8.50 7.23 8.05
N GLU A 34 -7.45 7.59 7.32
CA GLU A 34 -7.43 7.57 5.85
C GLU A 34 -7.39 6.15 5.30
N TYR A 35 -6.67 5.24 5.96
CA TYR A 35 -6.43 3.88 5.47
C TYR A 35 -6.74 2.82 6.52
N PRO A 36 -7.96 2.74 7.09
CA PRO A 36 -8.28 1.83 8.19
C PRO A 36 -8.07 0.35 7.86
N SER A 37 -8.30 -0.03 6.59
CA SER A 37 -8.23 -1.44 6.14
C SER A 37 -6.93 -1.79 5.40
N SER A 38 -5.93 -0.91 5.39
CA SER A 38 -4.64 -1.18 4.74
C SER A 38 -3.56 -1.48 5.77
N THR A 39 -2.67 -2.41 5.49
CA THR A 39 -1.49 -2.66 6.33
C THR A 39 -0.32 -3.07 5.46
N LEU A 40 0.90 -2.78 5.92
CA LEU A 40 2.11 -3.34 5.34
C LEU A 40 2.07 -4.88 5.44
N LYS A 41 2.49 -5.57 4.38
CA LYS A 41 2.53 -7.04 4.38
C LYS A 41 3.65 -7.50 5.29
N GLN A 42 3.36 -8.50 6.12
CA GLN A 42 4.34 -9.06 7.06
C GLN A 42 5.28 -10.07 6.39
N ASN A 43 6.40 -10.33 7.04
CA ASN A 43 7.50 -11.16 6.56
C ASN A 43 8.03 -10.70 5.21
N ARG A 44 8.24 -9.39 5.08
CA ARG A 44 8.73 -8.74 3.87
C ARG A 44 9.83 -7.75 4.21
N THR A 45 10.73 -7.58 3.26
CA THR A 45 11.80 -6.60 3.30
C THR A 45 11.46 -5.47 2.33
N TYR A 46 11.40 -4.26 2.86
CA TYR A 46 11.16 -3.05 2.10
C TYR A 46 12.43 -2.21 2.05
N GLN A 47 12.74 -1.70 0.86
CA GLN A 47 13.78 -0.72 0.63
C GLN A 47 13.14 0.59 0.18
N VAL A 48 13.50 1.69 0.83
CA VAL A 48 12.92 3.01 0.63
C VAL A 48 13.98 3.93 0.09
N GLY A 49 13.64 4.65 -0.97
CA GLY A 49 14.48 5.66 -1.59
C GLY A 49 13.77 6.99 -1.73
N VAL A 50 14.55 8.06 -1.87
CA VAL A 50 14.06 9.39 -2.21
C VAL A 50 14.48 9.73 -3.63
N VAL A 51 13.55 10.26 -4.42
CA VAL A 51 13.82 10.80 -5.75
C VAL A 51 13.52 12.29 -5.72
N LEU A 52 14.48 13.11 -6.08
CA LEU A 52 14.31 14.56 -6.20
C LEU A 52 13.81 14.89 -7.60
N SER A 53 12.95 15.88 -7.71
CA SER A 53 12.39 16.37 -8.97
C SER A 53 12.49 17.89 -9.01
N ASP A 54 12.92 18.42 -10.15
CA ASP A 54 12.84 19.87 -10.38
C ASP A 54 11.42 20.28 -10.81
N ARG A 55 11.19 21.58 -11.01
CA ARG A 55 9.89 22.10 -11.45
C ARG A 55 9.51 21.65 -12.87
N PHE A 56 10.47 21.20 -13.67
CA PHE A 56 10.26 20.76 -15.05
C PHE A 56 10.09 19.24 -15.17
N GLY A 57 10.08 18.50 -14.06
CA GLY A 57 9.85 17.07 -14.00
C GLY A 57 11.09 16.20 -14.27
N ARG A 58 12.29 16.79 -14.38
CA ARG A 58 13.55 16.01 -14.44
C ARG A 58 13.84 15.44 -13.05
N GLN A 59 14.31 14.20 -13.00
CA GLN A 59 14.41 13.45 -11.75
C GLN A 59 15.85 13.02 -11.47
N SER A 60 16.21 12.95 -10.20
CA SER A 60 17.44 12.29 -9.76
C SER A 60 17.32 10.76 -9.90
N THR A 61 18.44 10.06 -9.82
CA THR A 61 18.41 8.63 -9.47
C THR A 61 17.83 8.45 -8.07
N VAL A 62 17.46 7.21 -7.72
CA VAL A 62 17.03 6.88 -6.37
C VAL A 62 18.18 7.10 -5.39
N ILE A 63 17.94 7.95 -4.39
CA ILE A 63 18.88 8.24 -3.30
C ILE A 63 18.49 7.35 -2.13
N LEU A 64 19.40 6.46 -1.74
CA LEU A 64 19.24 5.62 -0.55
C LEU A 64 19.83 6.33 0.66
N SER A 65 19.22 6.09 1.82
CA SER A 65 19.75 6.52 3.11
C SER A 65 21.12 5.89 3.34
N SER A 66 22.06 6.72 3.79
CA SER A 66 23.39 6.32 4.24
C SER A 66 23.46 6.14 5.76
N GLN A 67 22.31 6.03 6.45
CA GLN A 67 22.27 5.85 7.89
C GLN A 67 22.54 4.38 8.26
N ASP A 68 23.66 4.15 8.95
CA ASP A 68 24.01 2.84 9.50
C ASP A 68 23.65 2.71 10.99
N SER A 69 23.47 3.85 11.67
CA SER A 69 23.14 3.91 13.09
C SER A 69 21.63 4.06 13.32
N THR A 70 21.14 3.49 14.42
CA THR A 70 19.75 3.66 14.83
C THR A 70 19.49 5.07 15.35
N VAL A 71 18.50 5.76 14.78
CA VAL A 71 17.99 7.05 15.24
C VAL A 71 16.69 6.83 16.01
N GLN A 72 16.59 7.40 17.21
CA GLN A 72 15.38 7.35 18.03
C GLN A 72 14.51 8.57 17.78
N SER A 73 13.24 8.37 17.46
CA SER A 73 12.26 9.46 17.38
C SER A 73 10.86 8.95 17.75
N GLY A 74 10.16 9.67 18.63
CA GLY A 74 8.81 9.30 19.06
C GLY A 74 8.70 7.88 19.63
N GLY A 75 9.73 7.40 20.35
CA GLY A 75 9.78 6.05 20.91
C GLY A 75 10.03 4.92 19.90
N ASN A 76 10.30 5.25 18.63
CA ASN A 76 10.58 4.29 17.57
C ASN A 76 12.04 4.34 17.12
N ASN A 77 12.54 3.16 16.70
CA ASN A 77 13.89 2.97 16.20
C ASN A 77 13.89 3.06 14.67
N PHE A 78 14.52 4.10 14.12
CA PHE A 78 14.72 4.27 12.68
C PHE A 78 16.13 3.82 12.29
N GLY A 79 16.26 3.14 11.16
CA GLY A 79 17.54 2.67 10.61
C GLY A 79 17.76 3.16 9.18
N GLY A 80 18.64 2.48 8.45
CA GLY A 80 18.95 2.80 7.06
C GLY A 80 17.80 2.58 6.07
N SER A 81 18.12 2.58 4.77
CA SER A 81 17.12 2.51 3.69
C SER A 81 16.31 1.22 3.63
N THR A 82 16.74 0.16 4.32
CA THR A 82 16.11 -1.16 4.26
C THR A 82 15.55 -1.55 5.62
N THR A 83 14.32 -2.01 5.65
CA THR A 83 13.63 -2.43 6.87
C THR A 83 12.85 -3.73 6.64
N PHE A 84 12.84 -4.60 7.64
CA PHE A 84 12.10 -5.86 7.61
C PHE A 84 10.87 -5.76 8.51
N THR A 85 9.73 -6.17 8.00
CA THR A 85 8.51 -6.33 8.80
C THR A 85 8.33 -7.79 9.15
N ALA A 86 8.41 -8.09 10.44
CA ALA A 86 8.19 -9.43 10.97
C ALA A 86 6.69 -9.79 10.96
N TYR A 87 6.41 -11.07 11.21
CA TYR A 87 5.06 -11.49 11.58
C TYR A 87 4.65 -10.84 12.90
N LEU A 88 3.36 -10.49 13.01
CA LEU A 88 2.81 -10.06 14.28
C LEU A 88 2.88 -11.21 15.28
N ASP A 89 3.25 -10.86 16.51
CA ASP A 89 3.25 -11.78 17.64
C ASP A 89 1.80 -12.20 17.98
N GLU A 90 1.63 -13.40 18.53
CA GLU A 90 0.34 -13.91 19.00
C GLU A 90 -0.28 -13.10 20.14
N THR A 91 0.49 -12.20 20.76
CA THR A 91 0.06 -11.25 21.79
C THR A 91 -0.65 -10.01 21.23
N VAL A 92 -0.52 -9.73 19.92
CA VAL A 92 -1.20 -8.58 19.29
C VAL A 92 -2.68 -8.89 19.10
N ASP A 93 -3.53 -8.03 19.65
CA ASP A 93 -4.98 -8.12 19.44
C ASP A 93 -5.35 -7.64 18.03
N LYS A 94 -5.66 -8.59 17.15
CA LYS A 94 -6.02 -8.34 15.74
C LYS A 94 -7.28 -7.49 15.58
N VAL A 95 -8.12 -7.38 16.60
CA VAL A 95 -9.37 -6.60 16.57
C VAL A 95 -9.09 -5.11 16.70
N THR A 96 -8.15 -4.75 17.56
CA THR A 96 -7.78 -3.36 17.86
C THR A 96 -6.55 -2.90 17.10
N PHE A 97 -5.81 -3.83 16.48
CA PHE A 97 -4.62 -3.56 15.67
C PHE A 97 -4.96 -2.75 14.41
N PRO A 98 -4.45 -1.51 14.27
CA PRO A 98 -4.79 -0.64 13.16
C PRO A 98 -4.04 -0.95 11.85
N GLY A 99 -3.05 -1.85 11.89
CA GLY A 99 -2.13 -2.09 10.77
C GLY A 99 -0.76 -1.44 10.97
N ASN A 100 0.24 -1.94 10.25
CA ASN A 100 1.57 -1.35 10.20
C ASN A 100 1.71 -0.40 9.00
N ALA A 101 2.54 0.62 9.17
CA ALA A 101 2.94 1.56 8.14
C ALA A 101 4.47 1.69 8.06
N LEU A 102 4.95 1.94 6.85
CA LEU A 102 6.32 2.35 6.60
C LEU A 102 6.47 3.83 6.95
N ARG A 103 7.48 4.19 7.74
CA ARG A 103 7.75 5.55 8.20
C ARG A 103 9.11 6.02 7.71
N VAL A 104 9.18 7.28 7.30
CA VAL A 104 10.39 7.95 6.84
C VAL A 104 10.62 9.17 7.72
N LEU A 105 11.80 9.26 8.33
CA LEU A 105 12.23 10.39 9.14
C LEU A 105 13.37 11.10 8.40
N PHE A 106 13.18 12.36 8.02
CA PHE A 106 14.29 13.21 7.58
C PHE A 106 15.03 13.71 8.81
N ASN A 107 16.28 13.27 8.99
CA ASN A 107 17.08 13.64 10.16
C ASN A 107 17.65 15.05 10.01
N GLN A 108 17.79 15.52 8.77
CA GLN A 108 18.18 16.89 8.41
C GLN A 108 17.33 17.37 7.22
N PRO A 109 17.14 18.70 7.08
CA PRO A 109 16.57 19.26 5.86
C PRO A 109 17.34 18.80 4.61
N ILE A 110 16.62 18.62 3.50
CA ILE A 110 17.26 18.27 2.22
C ILE A 110 18.09 19.47 1.77
N GLY A 111 19.39 19.28 1.64
CA GLY A 111 20.32 20.34 1.26
C GLY A 111 21.61 19.79 0.64
N PRO A 112 22.57 20.66 0.32
CA PRO A 112 22.60 22.10 0.60
C PRO A 112 21.73 22.95 -0.35
N ASP A 113 21.39 24.17 0.06
CA ASP A 113 20.57 25.09 -0.76
C ASP A 113 21.30 25.55 -2.03
N SER A 114 22.59 25.84 -1.91
CA SER A 114 23.39 26.33 -3.04
C SER A 114 23.81 25.20 -4.01
N PRO A 115 23.88 25.47 -5.32
CA PRO A 115 24.43 24.53 -6.29
C PRO A 115 25.90 24.20 -6.03
N ASN A 116 26.30 22.97 -6.32
CA ASN A 116 27.69 22.52 -6.27
C ASN A 116 28.07 21.82 -7.58
N THR A 117 28.91 22.49 -8.38
CA THR A 117 29.33 22.02 -9.70
C THR A 117 30.28 20.82 -9.66
N SER A 118 31.01 20.63 -8.55
CA SER A 118 31.93 19.50 -8.37
C SER A 118 31.17 18.19 -8.15
N THR A 119 30.04 18.23 -7.44
CA THR A 119 29.20 17.06 -7.16
C THR A 119 28.02 16.92 -8.13
N GLY A 120 27.81 17.90 -9.01
CA GLY A 120 26.65 17.97 -9.89
C GLY A 120 25.33 18.24 -9.15
N TRP A 121 25.38 18.80 -7.94
CA TRP A 121 24.19 19.13 -7.15
C TRP A 121 23.59 20.46 -7.63
N PRO A 122 22.33 20.49 -8.11
CA PRO A 122 21.69 21.72 -8.60
C PRO A 122 21.29 22.73 -7.52
N GLY A 123 21.35 22.38 -6.23
CA GLY A 123 20.80 23.21 -5.16
C GLY A 123 19.29 23.01 -4.96
N ILE A 124 18.72 23.73 -4.00
CA ILE A 124 17.27 23.76 -3.73
C ILE A 124 16.64 24.89 -4.55
N TYR A 125 15.40 24.67 -4.99
CA TYR A 125 14.65 25.63 -5.78
C TYR A 125 14.32 26.91 -4.99
N ASN A 126 14.51 28.08 -5.62
CA ASN A 126 14.09 29.39 -5.11
C ASN A 126 13.74 30.33 -6.28
N ASP A 127 12.50 30.84 -6.37
CA ASP A 127 12.08 31.84 -7.37
C ASP A 127 12.22 33.29 -6.92
N ASP A 128 12.59 33.56 -5.67
CA ASP A 128 12.72 34.93 -5.21
C ASP A 128 13.96 35.59 -5.85
N THR A 129 13.73 36.39 -6.88
CA THR A 129 14.78 37.11 -7.61
C THR A 129 15.55 38.12 -6.75
N THR A 130 15.04 38.44 -5.55
CA THR A 130 15.69 39.36 -4.61
C THR A 130 16.54 38.64 -3.57
N ASP A 131 16.38 37.32 -3.43
CA ASP A 131 17.19 36.48 -2.55
C ASP A 131 18.55 36.18 -3.19
N LYS A 132 19.62 36.21 -2.39
CA LYS A 132 20.96 35.80 -2.81
C LYS A 132 21.01 34.33 -3.25
N ASN A 133 20.09 33.51 -2.74
CA ASN A 133 19.96 32.10 -3.07
C ASN A 133 18.98 31.84 -4.23
N TYR A 134 18.63 32.85 -5.03
CA TYR A 134 17.80 32.69 -6.23
C TYR A 134 18.31 31.53 -7.11
N ASN A 135 17.47 30.51 -7.29
CA ASN A 135 17.81 29.29 -7.99
C ASN A 135 16.57 28.65 -8.63
N PRO A 136 16.14 29.12 -9.82
CA PRO A 136 14.94 28.60 -10.48
C PRO A 136 15.13 27.19 -11.07
N LEU A 137 16.36 26.64 -11.05
CA LEU A 137 16.71 25.33 -11.60
C LEU A 137 17.02 24.28 -10.53
N GLY A 138 16.87 24.62 -9.25
CA GLY A 138 17.09 23.70 -8.14
C GLY A 138 16.02 22.61 -8.01
N TRP A 139 16.23 21.69 -7.07
CA TRP A 139 15.23 20.69 -6.70
C TRP A 139 14.00 21.34 -6.08
N TYR A 140 12.83 21.03 -6.63
CA TYR A 140 11.56 21.66 -6.25
C TYR A 140 10.68 20.75 -5.40
N SER A 141 10.69 19.45 -5.68
CA SER A 141 9.91 18.46 -4.94
C SER A 141 10.67 17.15 -4.78
N TYR A 142 10.16 16.27 -3.93
CA TYR A 142 10.68 14.92 -3.76
C TYR A 142 9.54 13.91 -3.79
N LYS A 143 9.88 12.67 -4.12
CA LYS A 143 8.99 11.50 -4.06
C LYS A 143 9.66 10.41 -3.26
N ILE A 144 8.86 9.71 -2.45
CA ILE A 144 9.30 8.49 -1.78
C ILE A 144 8.99 7.32 -2.70
N VAL A 145 10.01 6.51 -2.99
CA VAL A 145 9.87 5.28 -3.77
C VAL A 145 10.14 4.09 -2.85
N VAL A 146 9.34 3.04 -2.99
CA VAL A 146 9.43 1.86 -2.13
C VAL A 146 9.54 0.63 -3.02
N LYS A 147 10.51 -0.23 -2.69
CA LYS A 147 10.69 -1.55 -3.31
C LYS A 147 10.46 -2.63 -2.25
N GLN A 148 9.55 -3.55 -2.52
CA GLN A 148 9.49 -4.83 -1.80
C GLN A 148 10.51 -5.79 -2.46
N GLN A 149 11.41 -6.40 -1.68
CA GLN A 149 12.44 -7.29 -2.23
C GLN A 149 11.88 -8.66 -2.60
N GLU A 150 11.03 -9.23 -1.75
CA GLU A 150 10.41 -10.53 -2.01
C GLU A 150 9.30 -10.38 -3.04
N GLN A 151 9.34 -11.24 -4.04
CA GLN A 151 8.38 -11.23 -5.13
C GLN A 151 7.22 -12.19 -4.85
N GLU A 152 6.00 -11.76 -5.16
CA GLU A 152 4.79 -12.57 -5.01
C GLU A 152 4.16 -12.77 -6.39
N TYR A 153 4.74 -13.67 -7.18
CA TYR A 153 4.27 -13.91 -8.55
C TYR A 153 2.87 -14.51 -8.64
N TYR A 154 2.44 -15.30 -7.64
CA TYR A 154 1.22 -16.12 -7.76
C TYR A 154 0.23 -15.98 -6.59
N ASN A 155 0.56 -15.17 -5.57
CA ASN A 155 -0.37 -14.94 -4.47
C ASN A 155 -1.27 -13.76 -4.79
N VAL A 156 -2.58 -14.03 -4.84
CA VAL A 156 -3.64 -13.03 -4.97
C VAL A 156 -4.21 -12.74 -3.59
N TYR A 157 -4.26 -11.46 -3.21
CA TYR A 157 -4.81 -11.02 -1.94
C TYR A 157 -6.20 -10.44 -2.17
N LEU A 158 -7.19 -11.30 -2.08
CA LEU A 158 -8.58 -10.92 -2.30
C LEU A 158 -9.16 -10.28 -1.04
N PRO A 159 -10.02 -9.26 -1.16
CA PRO A 159 -10.91 -8.88 -0.07
C PRO A 159 -11.86 -10.05 0.26
N GLY A 160 -12.70 -9.88 1.29
CA GLY A 160 -13.73 -10.87 1.60
C GLY A 160 -14.51 -11.32 0.35
N VAL A 161 -14.86 -12.60 0.32
CA VAL A 161 -15.59 -13.22 -0.79
C VAL A 161 -17.08 -13.25 -0.44
N LEU A 162 -17.93 -12.78 -1.35
CA LEU A 162 -19.38 -12.87 -1.24
C LEU A 162 -19.83 -14.24 -1.76
N ALA A 163 -20.56 -14.99 -0.93
CA ALA A 163 -21.04 -16.33 -1.29
C ALA A 163 -22.29 -16.34 -2.20
N ALA A 164 -22.85 -15.16 -2.47
CA ALA A 164 -24.06 -14.93 -3.27
C ALA A 164 -23.91 -13.62 -4.05
N TYR A 165 -24.98 -13.18 -4.72
CA TYR A 165 -25.01 -11.91 -5.44
C TYR A 165 -25.11 -10.73 -4.46
N PRO A 166 -24.56 -9.55 -4.80
CA PRO A 166 -24.67 -8.37 -3.93
C PRO A 166 -26.11 -7.96 -3.64
N ASP A 167 -27.00 -8.05 -4.65
CA ASP A 167 -28.41 -7.62 -4.54
C ASP A 167 -29.33 -8.70 -3.98
N ASP A 168 -28.92 -9.98 -4.07
CA ASP A 168 -29.70 -11.11 -3.57
C ASP A 168 -28.79 -12.12 -2.85
N LYS A 169 -28.91 -12.10 -1.52
CA LYS A 169 -28.13 -12.93 -0.60
C LYS A 169 -28.44 -14.43 -0.71
N GLU A 170 -29.53 -14.85 -1.37
CA GLU A 170 -29.93 -16.26 -1.50
C GLU A 170 -29.59 -16.84 -2.89
N LEU A 171 -29.27 -15.97 -3.86
CA LEU A 171 -29.00 -16.36 -5.23
C LEU A 171 -27.63 -17.06 -5.37
N GLU A 172 -27.65 -18.25 -5.95
CA GLU A 172 -26.47 -19.07 -6.28
C GLU A 172 -25.52 -19.40 -5.11
N ILE A 173 -26.04 -19.39 -3.86
CA ILE A 173 -25.30 -19.84 -2.68
C ILE A 173 -24.67 -21.22 -2.93
N GLY A 174 -23.37 -21.32 -2.67
CA GLY A 174 -22.60 -22.56 -2.79
C GLY A 174 -22.33 -23.00 -4.23
N LYS A 175 -22.70 -22.18 -5.22
CA LYS A 175 -22.39 -22.42 -6.64
C LYS A 175 -21.39 -21.40 -7.17
N THR A 176 -21.63 -20.12 -6.91
CA THR A 176 -20.79 -19.02 -7.38
C THR A 176 -20.44 -18.09 -6.23
N SER A 177 -19.23 -17.54 -6.30
CA SER A 177 -18.74 -16.59 -5.30
C SER A 177 -18.12 -15.40 -6.01
N HIS A 178 -18.27 -14.22 -5.41
CA HIS A 178 -17.86 -12.95 -6.00
C HIS A 178 -16.80 -12.27 -5.12
N THR A 179 -15.79 -11.70 -5.74
CA THR A 179 -14.74 -10.96 -5.04
C THR A 179 -14.17 -9.88 -5.96
N VAL A 180 -13.59 -8.84 -5.37
CA VAL A 180 -13.07 -7.69 -6.11
C VAL A 180 -11.56 -7.86 -6.29
N LEU A 181 -11.10 -7.82 -7.54
CA LEU A 181 -9.68 -7.73 -7.86
C LEU A 181 -9.22 -6.27 -7.75
N ILE A 182 -8.32 -6.00 -6.81
CA ILE A 182 -7.75 -4.67 -6.59
C ILE A 182 -6.25 -4.63 -6.87
N ASN A 183 -5.76 -3.52 -7.42
CA ASN A 183 -4.33 -3.24 -7.59
C ASN A 183 -3.61 -4.38 -8.36
N ASP A 184 -2.42 -4.79 -7.91
CA ASP A 184 -1.58 -5.84 -8.51
C ASP A 184 -2.29 -7.20 -8.66
N ASN A 185 -3.37 -7.46 -7.92
CA ASN A 185 -4.15 -8.69 -8.07
C ASN A 185 -4.78 -8.82 -9.47
N ILE A 186 -5.09 -7.70 -10.13
CA ILE A 186 -5.67 -7.67 -11.48
C ILE A 186 -4.74 -8.33 -12.49
N ASN A 187 -3.43 -8.12 -12.34
CA ASN A 187 -2.42 -8.70 -13.23
C ASN A 187 -2.19 -10.20 -12.96
N LYS A 188 -2.57 -10.70 -11.78
CA LYS A 188 -2.42 -12.10 -11.38
C LYS A 188 -3.61 -12.96 -11.77
N VAL A 189 -4.76 -12.34 -12.02
CA VAL A 189 -5.96 -13.00 -12.52
C VAL A 189 -6.33 -12.37 -13.87
N PRO A 190 -5.55 -12.63 -14.94
CA PRO A 190 -5.79 -12.01 -16.23
C PRO A 190 -7.10 -12.46 -16.86
N ARG A 191 -7.65 -11.56 -17.69
CA ARG A 191 -8.77 -11.86 -18.58
C ARG A 191 -8.28 -12.72 -19.74
N ASP A 192 -9.10 -13.68 -20.14
CA ASP A 192 -8.92 -14.42 -21.38
C ASP A 192 -9.29 -13.50 -22.56
N LEU A 193 -8.41 -13.44 -23.55
CA LEU A 193 -8.55 -12.60 -24.75
C LEU A 193 -8.85 -13.44 -26.00
N VAL A 194 -9.03 -14.75 -25.85
CA VAL A 194 -9.45 -15.61 -26.95
C VAL A 194 -10.94 -15.38 -27.21
N GLU A 195 -11.30 -15.12 -28.47
CA GLU A 195 -12.69 -14.95 -28.93
C GLU A 195 -13.47 -13.80 -28.27
N VAL A 196 -12.81 -12.65 -28.04
CA VAL A 196 -13.48 -11.46 -27.51
C VAL A 196 -14.14 -10.61 -28.60
N GLY A 197 -15.40 -10.25 -28.40
CA GLY A 197 -16.12 -9.32 -29.27
C GLY A 197 -15.75 -7.85 -29.02
N PRO A 198 -15.90 -6.94 -30.01
CA PRO A 198 -15.55 -5.51 -29.85
C PRO A 198 -16.32 -4.79 -28.73
N THR A 199 -17.52 -5.25 -28.41
CA THR A 199 -18.41 -4.68 -27.37
C THR A 199 -18.50 -5.57 -26.13
N GLN A 200 -17.66 -6.59 -26.01
CA GLN A 200 -17.69 -7.52 -24.89
C GLN A 200 -17.13 -6.84 -23.64
N LYS A 201 -17.92 -6.86 -22.56
CA LYS A 201 -17.56 -6.26 -21.28
C LYS A 201 -17.33 -7.28 -20.15
N GLN A 202 -17.81 -8.51 -20.34
CA GLN A 202 -17.55 -9.64 -19.47
C GLN A 202 -16.54 -10.57 -20.11
N PHE A 203 -15.49 -10.92 -19.37
CA PHE A 203 -14.39 -11.75 -19.86
C PHE A 203 -14.29 -13.02 -19.04
N ARG A 204 -13.92 -14.13 -19.68
CA ARG A 204 -13.57 -15.35 -18.95
C ARG A 204 -12.18 -15.22 -18.36
N SER A 205 -11.83 -16.09 -17.42
CA SER A 205 -10.45 -16.31 -17.00
C SER A 205 -10.20 -17.80 -16.88
N SER A 206 -9.00 -18.24 -17.21
CA SER A 206 -8.56 -19.64 -17.11
C SER A 206 -7.66 -19.87 -15.88
N VAL A 207 -7.74 -18.95 -14.91
CA VAL A 207 -6.96 -18.99 -13.67
C VAL A 207 -7.67 -19.85 -12.64
N ASP A 208 -6.89 -20.75 -12.04
CA ASP A 208 -7.28 -21.57 -10.90
C ASP A 208 -6.76 -20.94 -9.60
N LEU A 209 -7.68 -20.67 -8.67
CA LEU A 209 -7.40 -20.10 -7.36
C LEU A 209 -7.46 -21.20 -6.30
N ASN A 210 -6.36 -21.33 -5.57
CA ASN A 210 -6.26 -22.29 -4.48
C ASN A 210 -6.28 -21.53 -3.15
N GLY A 211 -7.30 -21.79 -2.35
CA GLY A 211 -7.44 -21.17 -1.03
C GLY A 211 -6.23 -21.47 -0.14
N ARG A 212 -5.74 -20.45 0.57
CA ARG A 212 -4.64 -20.59 1.55
C ARG A 212 -5.10 -20.35 2.97
N VAL A 213 -6.00 -19.41 3.15
CA VAL A 213 -6.60 -19.00 4.42
C VAL A 213 -8.07 -18.75 4.17
N GLU A 214 -8.92 -19.14 5.10
CA GLU A 214 -10.34 -18.81 5.10
C GLU A 214 -10.72 -18.06 6.35
N ASN A 215 -11.68 -17.15 6.21
CA ASN A 215 -12.29 -16.46 7.33
C ASN A 215 -13.27 -17.43 8.01
N GLN A 216 -13.38 -17.36 9.33
CA GLN A 216 -14.41 -18.07 10.09
C GLN A 216 -15.58 -17.15 10.34
N ASP A 217 -16.80 -17.72 10.33
CA ASP A 217 -18.01 -17.03 10.77
C ASP A 217 -18.03 -16.98 12.30
N SER A 218 -17.10 -16.21 12.86
CA SER A 218 -16.96 -15.98 14.29
C SER A 218 -16.67 -14.51 14.51
N SER A 219 -17.57 -13.84 15.25
CA SER A 219 -17.31 -12.46 15.66
C SER A 219 -16.09 -12.43 16.59
N PRO A 220 -15.12 -11.55 16.33
CA PRO A 220 -14.01 -11.35 17.25
C PRO A 220 -14.56 -10.90 18.61
N THR A 221 -14.38 -11.71 19.65
CA THR A 221 -14.62 -11.31 21.03
C THR A 221 -13.28 -11.14 21.74
N SER A 222 -13.26 -10.42 22.87
CA SER A 222 -12.08 -10.27 23.71
C SER A 222 -11.50 -11.61 24.23
N GLN A 223 -12.24 -12.71 24.13
CA GLN A 223 -11.77 -14.08 24.45
C GLN A 223 -11.38 -14.91 23.21
N ASN A 224 -11.82 -14.52 21.99
CA ASN A 224 -11.63 -15.27 20.73
C ASN A 224 -10.94 -14.46 19.61
N SER A 225 -10.17 -13.42 19.96
CA SER A 225 -9.44 -12.54 19.01
C SER A 225 -8.46 -13.29 18.09
N LYS A 226 -8.18 -14.57 18.37
CA LYS A 226 -7.24 -15.41 17.62
C LYS A 226 -7.88 -16.26 16.50
N PHE A 227 -9.21 -16.34 16.40
CA PHE A 227 -9.90 -17.35 15.58
C PHE A 227 -10.82 -16.80 14.46
N THR A 228 -10.60 -15.58 13.97
CA THR A 228 -11.37 -15.04 12.83
C THR A 228 -10.92 -15.58 11.48
N ASN A 229 -9.77 -16.22 11.41
CA ASN A 229 -9.29 -16.93 10.24
C ASN A 229 -8.57 -18.23 10.61
N LYS A 230 -8.54 -19.18 9.68
CA LYS A 230 -7.80 -20.43 9.81
C LYS A 230 -7.14 -20.80 8.48
N GLN A 231 -6.18 -21.72 8.54
CA GLN A 231 -5.60 -22.29 7.32
C GLN A 231 -6.71 -22.97 6.51
N PHE A 232 -6.76 -22.66 5.21
CA PHE A 232 -7.67 -23.33 4.30
C PHE A 232 -7.13 -24.73 3.99
N TYR A 233 -8.01 -25.73 4.06
CA TYR A 233 -7.67 -27.09 3.67
C TYR A 233 -8.08 -27.29 2.20
N PRO A 234 -7.12 -27.44 1.27
CA PRO A 234 -7.43 -27.54 -0.15
C PRO A 234 -8.24 -28.79 -0.44
N THR A 235 -9.20 -28.66 -1.37
CA THR A 235 -9.93 -29.82 -1.91
C THR A 235 -9.21 -30.38 -3.14
N LYS A 236 -9.77 -31.42 -3.77
CA LYS A 236 -9.18 -32.05 -4.96
C LYS A 236 -9.15 -31.13 -6.19
N ALA A 237 -9.98 -30.09 -6.22
CA ALA A 237 -10.01 -29.07 -7.26
C ALA A 237 -9.98 -27.67 -6.64
N GLY A 238 -9.29 -26.75 -7.28
CA GLY A 238 -9.34 -25.33 -6.93
C GLY A 238 -10.56 -24.64 -7.54
N ASP A 239 -10.73 -23.37 -7.19
CA ASP A 239 -11.81 -22.53 -7.67
C ASP A 239 -11.40 -21.85 -8.98
N VAL A 240 -12.16 -22.05 -10.05
CA VAL A 240 -11.89 -21.44 -11.35
C VAL A 240 -12.57 -20.07 -11.43
N VAL A 241 -11.84 -19.07 -11.89
CA VAL A 241 -12.39 -17.72 -12.12
C VAL A 241 -13.21 -17.72 -13.41
N SER A 242 -14.52 -17.91 -13.31
CA SER A 242 -15.40 -18.04 -14.47
C SER A 242 -15.57 -16.74 -15.26
N THR A 243 -15.76 -15.61 -14.57
CA THR A 243 -16.06 -14.31 -15.19
C THR A 243 -15.34 -13.16 -14.46
N ILE A 244 -14.86 -12.20 -15.23
CA ILE A 244 -14.28 -10.93 -14.79
C ILE A 244 -14.98 -9.80 -15.55
N ALA A 245 -15.57 -8.87 -14.83
CA ALA A 245 -16.22 -7.69 -15.40
C ALA A 245 -16.19 -6.53 -14.40
N SER A 246 -16.71 -5.37 -14.80
CA SER A 246 -17.10 -4.34 -13.84
C SER A 246 -18.35 -4.78 -13.07
N ASP A 247 -18.63 -4.13 -11.94
CA ASP A 247 -19.81 -4.42 -11.11
C ASP A 247 -21.11 -4.26 -11.90
N ASP A 248 -21.27 -3.12 -12.59
CA ASP A 248 -22.39 -2.82 -13.48
C ASP A 248 -22.60 -3.90 -14.54
N ASP A 249 -21.52 -4.37 -15.15
CA ASP A 249 -21.59 -5.35 -16.22
C ASP A 249 -21.86 -6.77 -15.70
N LEU A 250 -21.54 -7.08 -14.43
CA LEU A 250 -21.72 -8.40 -13.82
C LEU A 250 -23.11 -8.57 -13.20
N PHE A 251 -23.60 -7.53 -12.53
CA PHE A 251 -24.85 -7.58 -11.75
C PHE A 251 -25.99 -6.74 -12.33
N ASN A 252 -25.77 -6.08 -13.49
CA ASN A 252 -26.72 -5.12 -14.05
C ASN A 252 -27.05 -4.02 -13.04
N GLY A 253 -26.02 -3.50 -12.37
CA GLY A 253 -26.14 -2.39 -11.42
C GLY A 253 -26.81 -1.21 -12.10
N GLU A 254 -28.10 -1.02 -11.82
CA GLU A 254 -28.81 0.16 -12.28
C GLU A 254 -28.10 1.40 -11.73
N ASN A 255 -28.01 2.45 -12.56
CA ASN A 255 -27.62 3.80 -12.17
C ASN A 255 -28.53 4.35 -11.05
N THR A 256 -28.36 3.90 -9.82
CA THR A 256 -28.99 4.48 -8.63
C THR A 256 -27.91 5.10 -7.78
N LEU A 257 -27.38 6.24 -8.25
CA LEU A 257 -26.82 7.28 -7.40
C LEU A 257 -27.92 8.28 -7.04
#